data_AF-A0A1M5F5X0-F1
#
_entry.id   AF-A0A1M5F5X0-F1
#
_cell.length_a   1.000
_cell.length_b   1.000
_cell.length_c   1.000
_cell.angle_alpha   90.00
_cell.angle_beta   90.00
_cell.angle_gamma   90.00
#
_symmetry.space_group_name_H-M   'P 1'
#
loop_
_entity.id
_entity.type
_entity.pdbx_description
1 polymer ?
#
loop_
_entity_poly.entity_id
_entity_poly.type
_entity_poly.pdbx_seq_one_letter_code
_entity_poly.pdbx_strand_id
1 'polypeptide(L)' 'MEMLGAIFTVGIVVAGAFLAWLKTKSGKKWLANL' A
#
# COMPACT_ATOMS: atom_id res chain seq x y z
N MET A 1 -12.92 -17.14 10.49
CA MET A 1 -13.37 -15.74 10.51
C MET A 1 -12.26 -14.83 11.04
N GLU A 2 -11.71 -15.10 12.22
CA GLU A 2 -10.60 -14.33 12.84
C GLU A 2 -9.36 -14.13 11.94
N MET A 3 -8.83 -15.22 11.37
CA MET A 3 -7.63 -15.17 10.50
C MET A 3 -7.85 -14.37 9.21
N LEU A 4 -9.04 -14.48 8.61
CA LEU A 4 -9.39 -13.71 7.41
C LEU A 4 -9.48 -12.22 7.73
N GLY A 5 -10.03 -11.85 8.89
CA GLY A 5 -10.05 -10.47 9.38
C GLY A 5 -8.65 -9.90 9.60
N ALA A 6 -7.73 -10.68 10.18
CA ALA A 6 -6.35 -10.27 10.36
C ALA A 6 -5.62 -10.04 9.01
N ILE A 7 -5.76 -10.96 8.05
CA ILE A 7 -5.18 -10.84 6.71
C ILE A 7 -5.74 -9.61 5.99
N PHE A 8 -7.05 -9.39 6.05
CA PHE A 8 -7.70 -8.25 5.43
C PHE A 8 -7.21 -6.92 6.03
N THR A 9 -7.05 -6.87 7.35
CA THR A 9 -6.54 -5.68 8.06
C THR A 9 -5.10 -5.37 7.64
N VAL A 10 -4.21 -6.38 7.62
CA VAL A 10 -2.84 -6.21 7.15
C VAL A 10 -2.80 -5.78 5.69
N GLY A 11 -3.65 -6.36 4.85
CA GLY A 11 -3.79 -5.99 3.44
C GLY A 11 -4.15 -4.52 3.25
N ILE A 12 -5.12 -4.01 4.02
CA ILE A 12 -5.49 -2.58 3.99
C ILE A 12 -4.32 -1.69 4.42
N VAL A 13 -3.59 -2.06 5.48
CA VAL A 13 -2.45 -1.27 5.96
C VAL A 13 -1.36 -1.19 4.90
N VAL A 14 -1.00 -2.32 4.29
CA VAL A 14 0.03 -2.38 3.23
C VAL A 14 -0.42 -1.60 2.00
N ALA A 15 -1.65 -1.81 1.53
CA ALA A 15 -2.19 -1.10 0.36
C ALA A 15 -2.28 0.42 0.61
N GLY A 16 -2.75 0.83 1.80
CA GLY A 16 -2.84 2.24 2.19
C GLY A 16 -1.47 2.90 2.28
N ALA A 17 -0.48 2.22 2.89
CA ALA A 17 0.89 2.71 2.97
C ALA A 17 1.52 2.83 1.57
N PHE A 18 1.31 1.84 0.70
CA PHE A 18 1.79 1.88 -0.67
C PHE A 18 1.16 3.03 -1.46
N LEU A 19 -0.16 3.22 -1.40
CA LEU A 19 -0.86 4.33 -2.04
C LEU A 19 -0.39 5.69 -1.52
N ALA A 20 -0.18 5.83 -0.22
CA ALA A 20 0.37 7.05 0.38
C ALA A 20 1.80 7.30 -0.12
N TRP A 21 2.63 6.25 -0.20
CA TRP A 21 3.99 6.33 -0.73
C TRP A 21 4.02 6.75 -2.21
N LEU A 22 3.09 6.28 -3.04
CA LEU A 22 2.98 6.69 -4.45
C LEU A 22 2.79 8.20 -4.63
N LYS A 23 2.24 8.90 -3.63
CA LYS A 23 2.09 10.37 -3.65
C LYS A 23 3.37 11.12 -3.26
N THR A 24 4.38 10.45 -2.72
CA THR A 24 5.68 11.04 -2.35
C THR A 24 6.57 11.27 -3.59
N LYS A 25 7.71 11.99 -3.44
CA LYS A 25 8.66 12.17 -4.55
C LYS A 25 9.22 10.84 -5.08
N SER A 26 9.55 9.91 -4.18
CA SER A 26 10.08 8.60 -4.54
C SER A 26 9.05 7.76 -5.28
N GLY A 27 7.82 7.71 -4.76
CA GLY A 27 6.70 7.01 -5.42
C GLY A 27 6.34 7.58 -6.78
N LYS A 28 6.30 8.91 -6.94
CA LYS A 28 6.09 9.54 -8.25
C LYS A 28 7.20 9.21 -9.25
N LYS A 29 8.47 9.19 -8.80
CA LYS A 29 9.61 8.83 -9.66
C LYS A 29 9.54 7.36 -10.09
N TRP A 30 9.12 6.47 -9.20
CA TRP A 30 8.90 5.06 -9.50
C TRP A 30 7.78 4.89 -10.54
N LEU A 31 6.63 5.56 -10.37
CA LEU A 31 5.53 5.56 -11.35
C LEU A 31 5.93 6.11 -12.73
N ALA A 32 6.81 7.11 -12.77
CA ALA A 32 7.29 7.68 -14.03
C ALA A 32 8.30 6.77 -14.75
N ASN A 33 8.82 5.72 -14.08
CA ASN A 33 9.71 4.71 -14.65
C ASN A 33 9.01 3.36 -14.89
N LEU A 34 7.70 3.29 -14.63
CA LEU A 34 6.85 2.18 -15.03
C LEU A 34 6.39 2.38 -16.48
#